data_AF-A0AA36EHP2-F1
#
_entry.id   AF-A0AA36EHP2-F1
#
_cell.length_a   1.000
_cell.length_b   1.000
_cell.length_c   1.000
_cell.angle_alpha   90.00
_cell.angle_beta   90.00
_cell.angle_gamma   90.00
#
_symmetry.space_group_name_H-M   'P 1'
#
loop_
_entity.id
_entity.type
_entity.pdbx_description
1 polymer ?
#
loop_
_entity_poly.entity_id
_entity_poly.type
_entity_poly.pdbx_seq_one_letter_code
_entity_poly.pdbx_strand_id
1 'polypeptide(L)'
;MLSSWVGNECCVWEGIQCEGVTGNVQRHNLRGDDYYPMFYSNYYLAGNKVSSSLAQLRHLKYLDLSGNRFFEGSHIQEFIGFLKHPGYMNLSHASFEGIIPPQIGSLSNLKVLDLVNDKG
;
A
#
# COMPACT_ATOMS: atom_id res chain seq x y z
N MET A 1 -9.55 -4.21 -10.33
CA MET A 1 -8.24 -3.71 -9.84
C MET A 1 -7.07 -4.59 -10.24
N LEU A 2 -7.07 -5.91 -10.02
CA LEU A 2 -5.89 -6.75 -10.29
C LEU A 2 -5.94 -7.56 -11.60
N SER A 3 -6.79 -7.17 -12.55
CA SER A 3 -7.02 -7.94 -13.78
C SER A 3 -5.80 -8.02 -14.70
N SER A 4 -4.88 -7.05 -14.62
CA SER A 4 -3.63 -7.07 -15.40
C SER A 4 -2.52 -7.91 -14.75
N TRP A 5 -2.70 -8.38 -13.51
CA TRP A 5 -1.66 -9.04 -12.72
C TRP A 5 -1.54 -10.52 -13.11
N VAL A 6 -1.13 -10.75 -14.35
CA VAL A 6 -0.99 -12.08 -14.96
C VAL A 6 0.44 -12.26 -15.47
N GLY A 7 0.98 -13.46 -15.33
CA GLY A 7 2.35 -13.79 -15.73
C GLY A 7 3.40 -13.32 -14.71
N ASN A 8 4.65 -13.18 -15.15
CA ASN A 8 5.78 -12.81 -14.28
C ASN A 8 6.35 -11.40 -14.59
N GLU A 9 5.85 -10.75 -15.64
CA GLU A 9 6.30 -9.42 -16.08
C GLU A 9 5.59 -8.32 -15.26
N CYS A 10 5.93 -8.20 -13.98
CA CYS A 10 5.19 -7.30 -13.08
C CYS A 10 5.21 -5.82 -13.49
N CYS A 11 6.19 -5.39 -14.28
CA CYS A 11 6.30 -4.02 -14.74
C CYS A 11 5.23 -3.61 -15.77
N VAL A 12 4.45 -4.55 -16.30
CA VAL A 12 3.28 -4.26 -17.15
C VAL A 12 1.96 -4.27 -16.36
N TRP A 13 2.01 -4.59 -15.06
CA TRP A 13 0.81 -4.62 -14.24
C TRP A 13 0.34 -3.20 -13.91
N GLU A 14 -0.97 -2.97 -14.04
CA GLU A 14 -1.64 -1.77 -13.57
C GLU A 14 -1.29 -1.52 -12.10
N GLY A 15 -0.91 -0.28 -11.80
CA GLY A 15 -0.48 0.14 -10.47
C GLY A 15 1.01 -0.11 -10.15
N ILE A 16 1.74 -0.88 -10.98
CA ILE A 16 3.18 -1.11 -10.80
C ILE A 16 3.98 -0.19 -11.73
N GLN A 17 4.97 0.50 -11.19
CA GLN A 17 5.97 1.21 -11.99
C GLN A 17 7.37 0.73 -11.60
N CYS A 18 8.11 0.25 -12.59
CA CYS A 18 9.50 -0.14 -12.45
C CYS A 18 10.46 0.95 -12.91
N GLU A 19 11.68 0.90 -12.41
CA GLU A 19 12.80 1.66 -12.95
C GLU A 19 13.20 1.12 -14.33
N GLY A 20 13.33 2.01 -15.32
CA GLY A 20 13.57 1.61 -16.71
C GLY A 20 14.91 0.93 -17.00
N VAL A 21 15.88 1.00 -16.08
CA VAL A 21 17.21 0.38 -16.25
C VAL A 21 17.30 -0.95 -15.51
N THR A 22 16.93 -0.98 -14.24
CA THR A 22 17.13 -2.17 -13.39
C THR A 22 15.91 -3.09 -13.32
N GLY A 23 14.73 -2.62 -13.78
CA GLY A 23 13.47 -3.34 -13.59
C GLY A 23 12.97 -3.35 -12.14
N ASN A 24 13.64 -2.64 -11.22
CA ASN A 24 13.23 -2.59 -9.82
C ASN A 24 11.89 -1.87 -9.66
N VAL A 25 10.95 -2.47 -8.93
CA VAL A 25 9.67 -1.83 -8.60
C VAL A 25 9.90 -0.60 -7.71
N GLN A 26 9.47 0.58 -8.18
CA GLN A 26 9.58 1.85 -7.46
C GLN A 26 8.23 2.42 -7.02
N ARG A 27 7.15 2.12 -7.73
CA ARG A 27 5.79 2.56 -7.40
C ARG A 27 4.86 1.36 -7.31
N HIS A 28 4.05 1.36 -6.26
CA HIS A 28 2.97 0.43 -6.04
C HIS A 28 1.72 1.23 -5.68
N ASN A 29 0.87 1.48 -6.67
CA ASN A 29 -0.36 2.27 -6.55
C ASN A 29 -1.56 1.35 -6.76
N LEU A 30 -2.18 0.95 -5.65
CA LEU A 30 -3.41 0.18 -5.61
C LEU A 30 -4.48 0.97 -4.85
N ARG A 31 -4.58 2.27 -5.12
CA ARG A 31 -5.65 3.10 -4.58
C ARG A 31 -7.01 2.54 -5.02
N GLY A 32 -7.86 2.26 -4.04
CA GLY A 32 -9.27 1.95 -4.26
C GLY A 32 -10.16 3.19 -4.15
N ASP A 33 -11.46 2.99 -4.32
CA ASP A 33 -12.49 4.03 -4.30
C ASP A 33 -13.54 3.83 -3.19
N ASP A 34 -13.16 3.20 -2.07
CA ASP A 34 -14.07 2.99 -0.94
C ASP A 34 -14.43 4.30 -0.17
N TYR A 35 -14.05 5.45 -0.73
CA TYR A 35 -14.42 6.78 -0.22
C TYR A 35 -15.92 7.05 -0.34
N TYR A 36 -16.57 6.54 -1.39
CA TYR A 36 -17.97 6.82 -1.70
C TYR A 36 -18.76 5.53 -1.99
N PRO A 37 -19.22 4.81 -0.95
CA PRO A 37 -19.97 3.56 -1.09
C PRO A 37 -21.34 3.73 -1.80
N MET A 38 -21.76 4.97 -2.09
CA MET A 38 -22.97 5.27 -2.86
C MET A 38 -22.84 5.01 -4.37
N PHE A 39 -21.62 4.94 -4.91
CA PHE A 39 -21.40 4.55 -6.29
C PHE A 39 -21.03 3.07 -6.30
N TYR A 40 -21.80 2.23 -7.02
CA TYR A 40 -21.65 0.77 -7.07
C TYR A 40 -20.33 0.27 -7.70
N SER A 41 -19.27 1.09 -7.75
CA SER A 41 -17.92 0.66 -8.10
C SER A 41 -17.32 -0.10 -6.92
N ASN A 42 -17.40 -1.43 -6.95
CA ASN A 42 -16.54 -2.30 -6.14
C ASN A 42 -15.09 -2.25 -6.66
N TYR A 43 -14.50 -1.05 -6.66
CA TYR A 43 -13.14 -0.78 -7.12
C TYR A 43 -12.24 -0.56 -5.90
N TYR A 44 -12.16 -1.59 -5.06
CA TYR A 44 -11.30 -1.62 -3.89
C TYR A 44 -10.83 -3.06 -3.66
N LEU A 45 -9.70 -3.20 -2.98
CA LEU A 45 -9.22 -4.48 -2.46
C LEU A 45 -9.81 -4.70 -1.07
N ALA A 46 -10.15 -5.94 -0.77
CA ALA A 46 -10.54 -6.34 0.57
C ALA A 46 -9.67 -7.50 1.08
N GLY A 47 -9.41 -7.51 2.37
CA GLY A 47 -8.60 -8.54 3.00
C GLY A 47 -8.36 -8.27 4.48
N ASN A 48 -7.70 -9.21 5.16
CA ASN A 48 -7.39 -9.12 6.59
C ASN A 48 -6.00 -8.52 6.86
N LYS A 49 -5.12 -8.45 5.86
CA LYS A 49 -3.75 -8.01 6.04
C LYS A 49 -3.06 -7.63 4.74
N VAL A 50 -2.08 -6.74 4.84
CA VAL A 50 -1.06 -6.55 3.81
C VAL A 50 0.01 -7.63 3.96
N SER A 51 0.45 -8.24 2.86
CA SER A 51 1.50 -9.28 2.93
C SER A 51 2.86 -8.71 3.29
N SER A 52 3.60 -9.38 4.18
CA SER A 52 4.98 -9.02 4.53
C SER A 52 5.96 -9.12 3.35
N SER A 53 5.58 -9.82 2.28
CA SER A 53 6.36 -9.84 1.02
C SER A 53 6.58 -8.44 0.45
N LEU A 54 5.74 -7.45 0.78
CA LEU A 54 5.95 -6.07 0.37
C LEU A 54 7.31 -5.51 0.86
N ALA A 55 7.80 -5.99 2.02
CA ALA A 55 9.13 -5.63 2.53
C ALA A 55 10.28 -6.11 1.62
N GLN A 56 10.04 -7.05 0.71
CA GLN A 56 11.04 -7.51 -0.26
C GLN A 56 11.26 -6.49 -1.39
N LEU A 57 10.35 -5.56 -1.61
CA LEU A 57 10.49 -4.48 -2.60
C LEU A 57 11.44 -3.40 -2.07
N ARG A 58 12.73 -3.72 -2.00
CA ARG A 58 13.75 -2.87 -1.38
C ARG A 58 13.89 -1.49 -2.03
N HIS A 59 13.47 -1.33 -3.27
CA HIS A 59 13.56 -0.08 -4.03
C HIS A 59 12.23 0.68 -4.11
N LEU A 60 11.20 0.26 -3.37
CA LEU A 60 9.91 0.91 -3.34
C LEU A 60 10.02 2.32 -2.77
N LYS A 61 9.59 3.31 -3.54
CA LYS A 61 9.59 4.75 -3.21
C LYS A 61 8.20 5.29 -2.95
N TYR A 62 7.18 4.68 -3.54
CA TYR A 62 5.79 5.11 -3.47
C TYR A 62 4.88 3.92 -3.21
N LEU A 63 4.16 3.96 -2.10
CA LEU A 63 3.12 3.01 -1.74
C LEU A 63 1.79 3.75 -1.53
N ASP A 64 0.77 3.34 -2.27
CA ASP A 64 -0.59 3.83 -2.09
C ASP A 64 -1.55 2.64 -2.03
N LEU A 65 -2.14 2.45 -0.86
CA LEU A 65 -3.16 1.46 -0.56
C LEU A 65 -4.45 2.15 -0.07
N SER A 66 -4.58 3.45 -0.33
CA SER A 66 -5.71 4.23 0.16
C SER A 66 -7.04 3.82 -0.47
N GLY A 67 -8.15 4.04 0.23
CA GLY A 67 -9.49 3.71 -0.28
C GLY A 67 -9.73 2.21 -0.52
N ASN A 68 -8.95 1.34 0.13
CA ASN A 68 -9.20 -0.09 0.17
C ASN A 68 -10.03 -0.46 1.41
N ARG A 69 -10.47 -1.71 1.53
CA ARG A 69 -11.30 -2.17 2.66
C ARG A 69 -10.66 -3.33 3.40
N PHE A 70 -9.77 -3.04 4.34
CA PHE A 70 -9.30 -4.06 5.26
C PHE A 70 -10.41 -4.43 6.28
N PHE A 71 -10.48 -5.69 6.70
CA PHE A 71 -11.50 -6.16 7.63
C PHE A 71 -11.30 -5.55 9.02
N GLU A 72 -12.39 -5.44 9.80
CA GLU A 72 -12.36 -4.97 11.19
C GLU A 72 -11.27 -5.68 12.01
N GLY A 73 -10.52 -4.93 12.82
CA GLY A 73 -9.34 -5.40 13.55
C GLY A 73 -8.06 -5.54 12.72
N SER A 74 -8.05 -5.20 11.44
CA SER A 74 -6.82 -5.18 10.64
C SER A 74 -5.93 -4.00 11.05
N HIS A 75 -4.68 -4.27 11.41
CA HIS A 75 -3.73 -3.24 11.83
C HIS A 75 -2.62 -3.06 10.79
N ILE A 76 -1.97 -1.90 10.85
CA ILE A 76 -0.71 -1.66 10.13
C ILE A 76 0.35 -2.56 10.76
N GLN A 77 0.89 -3.51 9.99
CA GLN A 77 1.86 -4.48 10.50
C GLN A 77 3.27 -3.89 10.62
N GLU A 78 4.03 -4.41 11.59
CA GLU A 78 5.40 -3.97 11.91
C GLU A 78 6.36 -4.02 10.73
N PHE A 79 6.13 -4.91 9.75
CA PHE A 79 7.00 -5.04 8.57
C PHE A 79 7.09 -3.75 7.76
N ILE A 80 6.13 -2.83 7.90
CA ILE A 80 6.17 -1.51 7.26
C ILE A 80 7.49 -0.81 7.56
N GLY A 81 8.04 -0.93 8.78
CA GLY A 81 9.34 -0.36 9.14
C GLY A 81 10.54 -0.96 8.41
N PHE A 82 10.38 -2.07 7.69
CA PHE A 82 11.45 -2.67 6.89
C PHE A 82 11.52 -2.13 5.47
N LEU A 83 10.56 -1.32 5.03
CA LEU A 83 10.62 -0.63 3.74
C LEU A 83 11.75 0.41 3.78
N LYS A 84 12.82 0.20 3.00
CA LYS A 84 14.06 0.97 3.14
C LYS A 84 14.02 2.36 2.49
N HIS A 85 13.22 2.55 1.46
CA HIS A 85 13.24 3.77 0.64
C HIS A 85 11.87 4.45 0.39
N PRO A 86 10.77 4.16 1.10
CA PRO A 86 9.51 4.82 0.78
C PRO A 86 9.65 6.31 1.07
N GLY A 87 9.46 7.14 0.05
CA GLY A 87 9.32 8.58 0.19
C GLY A 87 7.87 9.00 0.41
N TYR A 88 6.92 8.18 -0.06
CA TYR A 88 5.49 8.42 0.04
C TYR A 88 4.76 7.14 0.45
N MET A 89 3.93 7.24 1.47
CA MET A 89 3.06 6.18 1.95
C MET A 89 1.66 6.73 2.24
N ASN A 90 0.66 6.21 1.53
CA ASN A 90 -0.74 6.52 1.76
C ASN A 90 -1.52 5.25 2.10
N LEU A 91 -2.01 5.20 3.34
CA LEU A 91 -2.85 4.12 3.84
C LEU A 91 -4.26 4.63 4.17
N SER A 92 -4.55 5.90 3.92
CA SER A 92 -5.80 6.56 4.32
C SER A 92 -7.06 5.87 3.80
N HIS A 93 -8.14 5.95 4.56
CA HIS A 93 -9.44 5.37 4.22
C HIS A 93 -9.32 3.87 3.88
N ALA A 94 -8.45 3.13 4.57
CA ALA A 94 -8.26 1.71 4.30
C ALA A 94 -8.94 0.81 5.35
N SER A 95 -9.61 1.41 6.35
CA SER A 95 -10.19 0.70 7.50
C SER A 95 -9.14 0.00 8.37
N PHE A 96 -7.92 0.56 8.44
CA PHE A 96 -6.97 0.10 9.45
C PHE A 96 -7.41 0.54 10.85
N GLU A 97 -7.20 -0.33 11.82
CA GLU A 97 -7.54 -0.12 13.23
C GLU A 97 -6.33 -0.36 14.13
N GLY A 98 -6.38 0.24 15.32
CA GLY A 98 -5.39 0.08 16.38
C GLY A 98 -4.14 0.93 16.19
N ILE A 99 -3.16 0.67 17.05
CA ILE A 99 -2.00 1.54 17.21
C ILE A 99 -1.09 1.48 15.98
N ILE A 100 -0.62 2.64 15.54
CA ILE A 100 0.43 2.76 14.53
C ILE A 100 1.72 2.10 15.08
N PRO A 101 2.27 1.08 14.41
CA PRO A 101 3.46 0.38 14.90
C PRO A 101 4.65 1.34 15.02
N PRO A 102 5.39 1.35 16.14
CA PRO A 102 6.54 2.24 16.34
C PRO A 102 7.64 2.04 15.30
N GLN A 103 7.67 0.88 14.64
CA GLN A 103 8.54 0.56 13.51
C GLN A 103 8.38 1.54 12.34
N ILE A 104 7.25 2.27 12.24
CA ILE A 104 7.10 3.36 11.27
C ILE A 104 8.18 4.44 11.43
N GLY A 105 8.71 4.63 12.65
CA GLY A 105 9.82 5.52 12.94
C GLY A 105 11.16 5.06 12.33
N SER A 106 11.25 3.81 11.86
CA SER A 106 12.43 3.31 11.14
C SER A 106 12.49 3.76 9.68
N LEU A 107 11.42 4.38 9.16
CA LEU A 107 11.32 4.83 7.77
C LEU A 107 12.06 6.15 7.54
N SER A 108 13.39 6.11 7.57
CA SER A 108 14.25 7.31 7.51
C SER A 108 14.13 8.15 6.24
N ASN A 109 13.59 7.58 5.15
CA ASN A 109 13.39 8.27 3.87
C ASN A 109 11.96 8.80 3.67
N LEU A 110 11.04 8.57 4.62
CA LEU A 110 9.64 8.91 4.48
C LEU A 110 9.44 10.42 4.54
N LYS A 111 8.79 10.97 3.52
CA LYS A 111 8.45 12.41 3.43
C LYS A 111 6.97 12.67 3.62
N VAL A 112 6.14 11.72 3.21
CA VAL A 112 4.68 11.80 3.32
C VAL A 112 4.16 10.49 3.90
N LEU A 113 3.39 10.62 4.97
CA LEU A 113 2.60 9.57 5.58
C LEU A 113 1.16 10.08 5.72
N ASP A 114 0.23 9.39 5.07
CA ASP A 114 -1.21 9.68 5.19
C ASP A 114 -1.94 8.47 5.77
N LEU A 115 -2.63 8.72 6.89
CA LEU A 115 -3.40 7.77 7.69
C LEU A 115 -4.82 8.30 7.96
N VAL A 116 -5.29 9.29 7.20
CA VAL A 116 -6.60 9.91 7.44
C VAL A 116 -7.72 8.86 7.37
N ASN A 117 -8.67 8.93 8.30
CA ASN A 117 -9.79 8.00 8.42
C ASN A 117 -9.41 6.52 8.64
N ASP A 118 -8.20 6.26 9.13
CA ASP A 118 -7.88 5.02 9.84
C ASP A 118 -8.01 5.26 11.35
N LYS A 119 -8.56 4.29 12.09
CA LYS A 119 -8.82 4.43 13.52
C LYS A 119 -7.59 4.01 14.32
N GLY A 120 -6.79 4.98 14.74
CA GLY A 120 -5.65 4.77 15.66
C GLY A 120 -6.06 4.26 17.04
#